data_AF-A0A530AQV9-F1
#
_entry.id   AF-A0A530AQV9-F1
#
_cell.length_a   1.000
_cell.length_b   1.000
_cell.length_c   1.000
_cell.angle_alpha   90.00
_cell.angle_beta   90.00
_cell.angle_gamma   90.00
#
_symmetry.space_group_name_H-M   'P 1'
#
loop_
_entity.id
_entity.type
_entity.pdbx_description
1 polymer ?
#
loop_
_entity_poly.entity_id
_entity_poly.type
_entity_poly.pdbx_seq_one_letter_code
_entity_poly.pdbx_strand_id
1 'polypeptide(L)' 'MGVDEVGTLNALNKIRAELVDPKIDEHNGRIFKATGDGLLAEFSSVVD' A
#
# COMPACT_ATOMS: atom_id res chain seq x y z
N MET A 1 9.91 -0.18 -23.56
CA MET A 1 9.30 -0.45 -22.23
C MET A 1 10.37 -0.20 -21.19
N GLY A 2 10.09 0.63 -20.18
CA GLY A 2 11.00 0.95 -19.07
C GLY A 2 12.04 2.04 -19.36
N VAL A 3 11.63 3.31 -19.40
CA VAL A 3 12.60 4.44 -19.45
C VAL A 3 13.13 4.77 -18.04
N ASP A 4 12.32 4.58 -17.00
CA ASP A 4 12.71 4.78 -15.61
C ASP A 4 11.90 3.88 -14.65
N GLU A 5 12.35 2.63 -14.52
CA GLU A 5 11.73 1.65 -13.61
C GLU A 5 11.99 1.99 -12.14
N VAL A 6 13.15 2.58 -11.83
CA VAL A 6 13.53 2.97 -10.46
C VAL A 6 12.68 4.14 -9.99
N GLY A 7 12.47 5.15 -10.82
CA GLY A 7 11.58 6.28 -10.51
C GLY A 7 10.13 5.83 -10.31
N THR A 8 9.67 4.88 -11.13
CA THR A 8 8.34 4.29 -10.97
C THR A 8 8.20 3.56 -9.63
N LEU A 9 9.19 2.75 -9.25
CA LEU A 9 9.20 2.05 -7.97
C LEU A 9 9.26 3.02 -6.78
N ASN A 10 10.08 4.07 -6.87
CA ASN A 10 10.18 5.10 -5.83
C ASN A 10 8.86 5.86 -5.65
N ALA A 11 8.17 6.19 -6.75
CA ALA A 11 6.86 6.83 -6.69
C ALA A 11 5.81 5.93 -6.03
N LEU A 12 5.80 4.64 -6.38
CA LEU A 12 4.91 3.66 -5.75
C LEU A 12 5.16 3.55 -4.24
N ASN A 13 6.43 3.41 -3.83
CA ASN A 13 6.80 3.32 -2.43
C ASN A 13 6.45 4.59 -1.65
N LYS A 14 6.59 5.77 -2.27
CA LYS A 14 6.22 7.05 -1.65
C LYS A 14 4.72 7.14 -1.40
N ILE A 15 3.91 6.88 -2.43
CA ILE A 15 2.44 6.87 -2.29
C ILE A 15 2.02 5.86 -1.22
N ARG A 16 2.67 4.70 -1.20
CA ARG A 16 2.36 3.67 -0.21
C ARG A 16 2.63 4.14 1.22
N ALA A 17 3.81 4.69 1.48
CA ALA A 17 4.20 5.14 2.82
C ALA A 17 3.43 6.39 3.29
N GLU A 18 3.09 7.30 2.37
CA GLU A 18 2.46 8.58 2.72
C GLU A 18 0.93 8.52 2.74
N LEU A 19 0.32 7.59 2.00
CA LEU A 19 -1.13 7.55 1.82
C LEU A 19 -1.74 6.18 2.13
N VAL A 20 -1.22 5.10 1.54
CA VAL A 20 -1.88 3.79 1.62
C VAL A 20 -1.75 3.17 3.00
N ASP A 21 -0.52 3.01 3.49
CA ASP A 21 -0.26 2.37 4.78
C ASP A 21 -0.91 3.18 5.94
N PRO A 22 -0.80 4.53 5.99
CA PRO A 22 -1.50 5.34 6.99
C PRO A 22 -3.03 5.20 6.94
N LYS A 23 -3.63 5.08 5.75
CA LYS A 23 -5.08 4.91 5.61
C LYS A 23 -5.53 3.53 6.08
N ILE A 24 -4.74 2.50 5.84
CA ILE A 24 -5.03 1.16 6.37
C ILE A 24 -5.00 1.19 7.90
N ASP A 25 -3.98 1.80 8.49
CA ASP A 25 -3.87 1.96 9.96
C ASP A 25 -5.00 2.80 10.56
N GLU A 26 -5.40 3.91 9.90
CA GLU A 26 -6.51 4.77 10.33
C GLU A 26 -7.83 4.01 10.50
N HIS A 27 -8.06 3.01 9.63
CA HIS A 27 -9.24 2.14 9.66
C HIS A 27 -9.01 0.83 10.41
N ASN A 28 -8.01 0.77 11.30
CA ASN A 28 -7.65 -0.42 12.09
C ASN A 28 -7.42 -1.67 11.22
N GLY A 29 -6.97 -1.47 9.99
CA GLY A 29 -6.63 -2.53 9.06
C GLY A 29 -5.21 -3.04 9.29
N ARG A 30 -4.93 -4.21 8.74
CA ARG A 30 -3.59 -4.82 8.81
C ARG A 30 -3.22 -5.45 7.48
N ILE A 31 -2.06 -5.09 6.96
CA ILE A 31 -1.47 -5.75 5.80
C ILE A 31 -0.92 -7.11 6.24
N PHE A 32 -1.48 -8.19 5.72
CA PHE A 32 -1.00 -9.56 6.01
C PHE A 32 -0.21 -10.16 4.85
N LYS A 33 -0.29 -9.58 3.64
CA LYS A 33 0.50 -10.01 2.48
C LYS A 33 0.78 -8.87 1.50
N ALA A 34 1.99 -8.82 0.99
CA ALA A 34 2.39 -8.00 -0.14
C ALA A 34 2.82 -8.91 -1.31
N THR A 35 2.56 -8.53 -2.55
CA THR A 35 2.96 -9.30 -3.74
C THR A 35 3.21 -8.37 -4.91
N GLY A 36 4.48 -8.18 -5.30
CA GLY A 36 4.84 -7.20 -6.32
C GLY A 36 4.42 -5.79 -5.90
N ASP A 37 3.60 -5.17 -6.72
CA ASP A 37 2.92 -3.89 -6.47
C ASP A 37 1.59 -4.03 -5.71
N GLY A 38 1.07 -5.26 -5.57
CA GLY A 38 -0.19 -5.57 -4.92
C GLY A 38 -0.09 -5.77 -3.39
N LEU A 39 -1.24 -5.61 -2.73
CA LEU A 39 -1.41 -5.74 -1.29
C LEU A 39 -2.69 -6.48 -0.93
N LEU A 40 -2.64 -7.25 0.15
CA LEU A 40 -3.81 -7.78 0.84
C LEU A 40 -3.79 -7.28 2.29
N ALA A 41 -4.87 -6.63 2.67
CA ALA A 41 -5.12 -6.14 4.02
C ALA A 41 -6.43 -6.74 4.55
N GLU A 42 -6.44 -7.04 5.85
CA GLU A 42 -7.64 -7.42 6.59
C GLU A 42 -8.13 -6.23 7.43
N PHE A 43 -9.45 -6.12 7.58
CA PHE A 43 -10.11 -5.11 8.40
C PHE A 43 -11.11 -5.85 9.30
N SER A 44 -11.10 -5.54 10.60
CA SER A 44 -11.95 -6.25 11.57
C SER A 44 -13.45 -5.95 11.43
N SER A 45 -13.79 -4.83 10.78
CA SER A 45 -15.17 -4.37 10.58
C SER A 45 -15.27 -3.55 9.29
N VAL A 46 -16.44 -3.59 8.63
CA VAL A 46 -16.76 -2.73 7.46
C VAL A 46 -17.31 -1.34 7.87
N VAL A 47 -17.44 -1.09 9.18
CA VAL A 47 -18.13 0.07 9.74
C VAL A 47 -17.19 0.97 10.58
N ASP A 48 -15.95 0.55 10.83
CA ASP A 48 -14.92 1.37 11.49
C ASP A 48 -14.15 2.26 10.48
#